data_AF-A0A0J1B7G9-F1
#
_entry.id   AF-A0A0J1B7G9-F1
#
_cell.length_a   1.000
_cell.length_b   1.000
_cell.length_c   1.000
_cell.angle_alpha   90.00
_cell.angle_beta   90.00
_cell.angle_gamma   90.00
#
_symmetry.space_group_name_H-M   'P 1'
#
loop_
_entity.id
_entity.type
_entity.pdbx_description
1 polymer ?
#
loop_
_entity_poly.entity_id
_entity_poly.type
_entity_poly.pdbx_seq_one_letter_code
_entity_poly.pdbx_strand_id
1 'polypeptide(L)'
;MVDRFRSRQDASGADAARLYTITASAHRYDVDPWAYLDDVLRKLAGGQTDLESPLPDGWAKANPQNVRTYRQQESLARAAKNKARRARRRKLSRR
;
A
#
# COMPACT_ATOMS: atom_id res chain seq x y z
N MET A 1 -16.24 -26.33 -22.70
CA MET A 1 -14.92 -26.26 -22.01
C MET A 1 -14.19 -24.96 -22.37
N VAL A 2 -14.81 -23.79 -22.13
CA VAL A 2 -14.20 -22.46 -22.42
C VAL A 2 -14.47 -21.44 -21.30
N ASP A 3 -15.41 -21.76 -20.39
CA ASP A 3 -15.85 -20.85 -19.31
C ASP A 3 -14.84 -20.71 -18.15
N ARG A 4 -13.92 -21.66 -18.00
CA ARG A 4 -12.99 -21.70 -16.85
C ARG A 4 -11.81 -20.72 -16.98
N PHE A 5 -11.50 -20.25 -18.19
CA PHE A 5 -10.39 -19.32 -18.44
C PHE A 5 -10.78 -17.85 -18.24
N ARG A 6 -12.02 -17.48 -18.58
CA ARG A 6 -12.53 -16.11 -18.47
C ARG A 6 -12.75 -15.70 -17.01
N SER A 7 -13.29 -16.60 -16.19
CA SER A 7 -13.43 -16.42 -14.73
C SER A 7 -12.08 -16.19 -14.02
N ARG A 8 -10.98 -16.76 -14.53
CA ARG A 8 -9.64 -16.65 -13.90
C ARG A 8 -8.94 -15.33 -14.22
N GLN A 9 -9.22 -14.73 -15.39
CA GLN A 9 -8.71 -13.39 -15.73
C GLN A 9 -9.38 -12.30 -14.88
N ASP A 10 -10.70 -12.40 -14.68
CA ASP A 10 -11.43 -11.47 -13.80
C ASP A 10 -10.97 -11.60 -12.33
N ALA A 11 -10.68 -12.83 -11.88
CA ALA A 11 -10.11 -13.10 -10.56
C ALA A 11 -8.70 -12.48 -10.41
N SER A 12 -7.85 -12.55 -11.44
CA SER A 12 -6.49 -11.99 -11.39
C SER A 12 -6.48 -10.47 -11.17
N GLY A 13 -7.44 -9.74 -11.77
CA GLY A 13 -7.57 -8.29 -11.56
C GLY A 13 -8.02 -7.95 -10.15
N ALA A 14 -9.01 -8.68 -9.63
CA ALA A 14 -9.51 -8.49 -8.26
C ALA A 14 -8.42 -8.82 -7.22
N ASP A 15 -7.64 -9.88 -7.41
CA ASP A 15 -6.56 -10.28 -6.51
C ASP A 15 -5.43 -9.24 -6.51
N ALA A 16 -5.03 -8.75 -7.67
CA ALA A 16 -4.07 -7.67 -7.78
C ALA A 16 -4.55 -6.39 -7.06
N ALA A 17 -5.84 -6.04 -7.21
CA ALA A 17 -6.42 -4.89 -6.52
C ALA A 17 -6.43 -5.05 -4.99
N ARG A 18 -6.69 -6.27 -4.48
CA ARG A 18 -6.60 -6.57 -3.04
C ARG A 18 -5.18 -6.42 -2.52
N LEU A 19 -4.20 -7.03 -3.19
CA LEU A 19 -2.78 -6.89 -2.84
C LEU A 19 -2.32 -5.44 -2.89
N TYR A 20 -2.75 -4.69 -3.90
CA TYR A 20 -2.47 -3.26 -4.01
C TYR A 20 -3.05 -2.49 -2.83
N THR A 21 -4.28 -2.80 -2.42
CA THR A 21 -4.94 -2.15 -1.28
C THR A 21 -4.21 -2.43 0.03
N ILE A 22 -3.80 -3.68 0.26
CA ILE A 22 -3.01 -4.09 1.43
C ILE A 22 -1.63 -3.40 1.42
N THR A 23 -0.97 -3.32 0.28
CA THR A 23 0.33 -2.64 0.14
C THR A 23 0.18 -1.13 0.37
N ALA A 24 -0.91 -0.53 -0.13
CA ALA A 24 -1.21 0.88 0.07
C ALA A 24 -1.49 1.21 1.55
N SER A 25 -2.13 0.31 2.30
CA SER A 25 -2.33 0.51 3.75
C SER A 25 -1.01 0.44 4.51
N ALA A 26 -0.09 -0.48 4.17
CA ALA A 26 1.27 -0.51 4.71
C ALA A 26 2.02 0.83 4.49
N HIS A 27 1.89 1.40 3.30
CA HIS A 27 2.44 2.73 3.02
C HIS A 27 1.81 3.84 3.86
N ARG A 28 0.51 3.77 4.15
CA ARG A 28 -0.21 4.78 4.94
C ARG A 28 0.27 4.84 6.40
N TYR A 29 0.71 3.70 6.94
CA TYR A 29 1.26 3.60 8.30
C TYR A 29 2.79 3.63 8.33
N ASP A 30 3.42 4.00 7.21
CA ASP A 30 4.86 4.12 7.05
C ASP A 30 5.68 2.84 7.34
N VAL A 31 5.04 1.68 7.49
CA VAL A 31 5.72 0.40 7.71
C VAL A 31 6.38 -0.11 6.43
N ASP A 32 7.46 -0.88 6.57
CA ASP A 32 8.09 -1.58 5.46
C ASP A 32 7.07 -2.55 4.80
N PRO A 33 6.72 -2.36 3.51
CA PRO A 33 5.65 -3.14 2.90
C PRO A 33 6.00 -4.61 2.73
N TRP A 34 7.29 -4.93 2.54
CA TRP A 34 7.71 -6.31 2.34
C TRP A 34 7.69 -7.07 3.66
N ALA A 35 8.28 -6.50 4.72
CA ALA A 35 8.28 -7.10 6.05
C ALA A 35 6.85 -7.28 6.60
N TYR A 36 5.98 -6.29 6.37
CA TYR A 36 4.56 -6.38 6.73
C TYR A 36 3.87 -7.51 5.95
N LEU A 37 3.97 -7.51 4.62
CA LEU A 37 3.26 -8.48 3.79
C LEU A 37 3.75 -9.92 4.04
N ASP A 38 5.05 -10.14 4.19
CA ASP A 38 5.62 -11.46 4.50
C ASP A 38 5.10 -11.99 5.85
N ASP A 39 5.11 -11.17 6.91
CA ASP A 39 4.60 -11.59 8.23
C ASP A 39 3.09 -11.89 8.19
N VAL A 40 2.28 -11.03 7.58
CA VAL A 40 0.83 -11.26 7.45
C VAL A 40 0.55 -12.53 6.66
N LEU A 41 1.19 -12.73 5.50
CA LEU A 41 0.96 -13.91 4.67
C LEU A 41 1.41 -15.20 5.38
N ARG A 42 2.51 -15.18 6.13
CA ARG A 42 2.95 -16.33 6.94
C ARG A 42 1.96 -16.67 8.04
N LYS A 43 1.43 -15.67 8.74
CA LYS A 43 0.41 -15.85 9.78
C LYS A 43 -0.87 -16.46 9.23
N LEU A 44 -1.36 -15.94 8.09
CA LEU A 44 -2.53 -16.49 7.41
C LEU A 44 -2.29 -17.93 6.92
N ALA A 45 -1.12 -18.21 6.34
CA ALA A 45 -0.74 -19.56 5.93
C ALA A 45 -0.61 -20.52 7.13
N GLY A 46 -0.25 -19.99 8.30
CA GLY A 46 -0.22 -20.71 9.59
C GLY A 46 -1.59 -20.92 10.23
N GLY A 47 -2.69 -20.51 9.59
CA GLY A 47 -4.04 -20.70 10.09
C GLY A 47 -4.54 -19.60 11.04
N GLN A 48 -3.85 -18.46 11.13
CA GLN A 48 -4.37 -17.31 11.87
C GLN A 48 -5.68 -16.82 11.24
N THR A 49 -6.74 -16.75 12.05
CA THR A 49 -8.07 -16.29 11.62
C THR A 49 -8.38 -14.86 12.05
N ASP A 50 -7.63 -14.33 13.02
CA ASP A 50 -7.73 -12.94 13.43
C ASP A 50 -7.01 -12.04 12.40
N LEU A 51 -7.82 -11.30 11.64
CA LEU A 51 -7.39 -10.37 10.59
C LEU A 51 -7.21 -8.93 11.11
N GLU A 52 -7.68 -8.63 12.32
CA GLU A 52 -7.59 -7.29 12.90
C GLU A 52 -6.22 -7.07 13.56
N SER A 53 -5.71 -8.06 14.30
CA SER A 53 -4.37 -8.01 14.92
C SER A 53 -3.22 -7.70 13.94
N PRO A 54 -3.17 -8.28 12.72
CA PRO A 54 -2.13 -7.96 11.75
C PRO A 54 -2.39 -6.67 10.96
N LEU A 55 -3.37 -5.83 11.30
CA LEU A 55 -3.53 -4.53 10.62
C LEU A 55 -2.27 -3.67 10.76
N PRO A 56 -1.95 -2.80 9.78
CA PRO A 56 -0.65 -2.16 9.74
C PRO A 56 -0.37 -1.22 10.93
N ASP A 57 -1.41 -0.66 11.56
CA ASP A 57 -1.28 0.22 12.72
C ASP A 57 -0.95 -0.54 14.01
N GLY A 58 -1.59 -1.69 14.24
CA GLY A 58 -1.25 -2.62 15.31
C GLY A 58 0.13 -3.23 15.09
N TRP A 59 0.40 -3.66 13.85
CA TRP A 59 1.68 -4.23 13.46
C TRP A 59 2.84 -3.26 13.65
N ALA A 60 2.66 -1.97 13.31
CA ALA A 60 3.68 -0.94 13.50
C ALA A 60 4.09 -0.78 14.97
N LYS A 61 3.13 -0.87 15.90
CA LYS A 61 3.39 -0.78 17.35
C LYS A 61 4.23 -1.96 17.84
N ALA A 62 3.95 -3.16 17.31
CA ALA A 62 4.68 -4.38 17.65
C ALA A 62 6.05 -4.48 16.94
N ASN A 63 6.25 -3.78 15.82
CA ASN A 63 7.44 -3.85 14.98
C ASN A 63 8.04 -2.47 14.68
N PRO A 64 8.44 -1.69 15.71
CA PRO A 64 8.93 -0.33 15.54
C PRO A 64 10.18 -0.25 14.64
N GLN A 65 11.01 -1.29 14.60
CA GLN A 65 12.19 -1.38 13.73
C GLN A 65 11.87 -1.37 12.23
N ASN A 66 10.63 -1.72 11.86
CA ASN A 66 10.18 -1.75 10.47
C ASN A 66 9.40 -0.48 10.07
N VAL A 67 9.30 0.52 10.96
CA VAL A 67 8.66 1.80 10.66
C VAL A 67 9.66 2.72 9.95
N ARG A 68 9.27 3.23 8.77
CA ARG A 68 10.14 4.06 7.92
C ARG A 68 9.97 5.54 8.27
N THR A 69 10.74 6.00 9.24
CA THR A 69 10.71 7.37 9.78
C THR A 69 10.91 8.49 8.75
N TYR A 70 11.56 8.21 7.61
CA TYR A 70 11.86 9.19 6.56
C TYR A 70 10.70 9.44 5.57
N ARG A 71 9.68 8.59 5.53
CA ARG A 71 8.62 8.63 4.51
C ARG A 71 7.73 9.86 4.60
N GLN A 72 7.50 10.35 5.81
CA GLN A 72 6.72 11.57 6.02
C GLN A 72 7.38 12.77 5.34
N GLN A 73 8.70 12.92 5.48
CA GLN A 73 9.47 14.00 4.83
C GLN A 73 9.46 13.87 3.31
N GLU A 74 9.64 12.65 2.80
CA GLU A 74 9.60 12.37 1.37
C GLU A 74 8.22 12.66 0.74
N SER A 75 7.14 12.32 1.46
CA SER A 75 5.76 12.62 1.07
C SER A 75 5.51 14.13 0.99
N LEU A 76 5.96 14.88 2.01
CA LEU A 76 5.88 16.35 2.02
C LEU A 76 6.66 16.96 0.85
N ALA A 77 7.88 16.48 0.60
CA ALA A 77 8.70 16.94 -0.53
C ALA A 77 8.03 16.68 -1.88
N ARG A 78 7.44 15.48 -2.08
CA ARG A 78 6.66 15.15 -3.28
C ARG A 78 5.43 16.05 -3.42
N ALA A 79 4.69 16.27 -2.34
CA ALA A 79 3.50 17.13 -2.34
C ALA A 79 3.88 18.58 -2.71
N ALA A 80 4.97 19.10 -2.15
CA ALA A 80 5.51 20.42 -2.50
C ALA A 80 5.91 20.53 -3.98
N LYS A 81 6.65 19.54 -4.50
CA LYS A 81 7.02 19.46 -5.94
C LYS A 81 5.78 19.45 -6.84
N ASN A 82 4.77 18.66 -6.49
CA ASN A 82 3.52 18.58 -7.23
C ASN A 82 2.73 19.90 -7.18
N LYS A 83 2.66 20.56 -6.03
CA LYS A 83 2.03 21.88 -5.86
C LYS A 83 2.72 22.93 -6.73
N ALA A 84 4.05 22.99 -6.70
CA ALA A 84 4.84 23.91 -7.52
C ALA A 84 4.62 23.67 -9.03
N ARG A 85 4.64 22.39 -9.47
CA ARG A 85 4.35 22.02 -10.86
C ARG A 85 2.96 22.46 -11.31
N ARG A 86 1.93 22.25 -10.48
CA ARG A 86 0.56 22.69 -10.77
C ARG A 86 0.46 24.21 -10.86
N ALA A 87 1.13 24.95 -9.97
CA ALA A 87 1.15 26.42 -10.01
C ALA A 87 1.79 26.96 -11.29
N ARG A 88 2.92 26.38 -11.73
CA ARG A 88 3.57 26.75 -13.00
C ARG A 88 2.65 26.53 -14.20
N ARG A 89 1.98 25.37 -14.28
CA ARG A 89 1.01 25.07 -15.35
C ARG A 89 -0.13 26.09 -15.40
N ARG A 90 -0.70 26.47 -14.25
CA ARG A 90 -1.76 27.49 -14.17
C ARG A 90 -1.31 28.88 -14.62
N LYS A 91 -0.05 29.26 -14.36
CA LYS A 91 0.49 30.54 -14.83
C LYS A 91 0.68 30.54 -16.35
N LEU A 92 1.14 29.43 -16.91
CA LEU A 92 1.32 29.26 -18.36
C LEU A 92 -0.01 29.23 -19.11
N SER A 93 -1.05 28.61 -18.55
CA SER A 93 -2.39 28.57 -19.18
C SER A 93 -3.18 29.87 -19.06
N ARG A 94 -2.69 30.85 -18.28
CA ARG A 94 -3.32 32.17 -18.08
C ARG A 94 -2.64 33.27 -18.89
N ARG A 95 -1.58 32.93 -19.63
CA ARG A 95 -0.93 33.78 -20.63
C ARG A 95 -1.37 33.32 -22.00
#